data_AF-A0A374WE64-F1
#
_entry.id   AF-A0A374WE64-F1
#
_cell.length_a   1.000
_cell.length_b   1.000
_cell.length_c   1.000
_cell.angle_alpha   90.00
_cell.angle_beta   90.00
_cell.angle_gamma   90.00
#
_symmetry.space_group_name_H-M   'P 1'
#
loop_
_entity.id
_entity.type
_entity.pdbx_description
1 polymer ?
#
loop_
_entity_poly.entity_id
_entity_poly.type
_entity_poly.pdbx_seq_one_letter_code
_entity_poly.pdbx_strand_id
1 'polypeptide(L)' 'MKERNGQYQYEVENVHISTIQVGDTILDADGLLKTVCRNNISIDRFMGRSLFGDTYCLGTIPVKKVRFVLRAK' A
#
# COMPACT_ATOMS: atom_id res chain seq x y z
N MET A 1 18.86 -25.58 7.94
CA MET A 1 18.18 -24.29 7.69
C MET A 1 16.91 -24.29 8.53
N LYS A 2 16.80 -23.45 9.57
CA LYS A 2 15.61 -23.46 10.44
C LYS A 2 14.45 -22.84 9.66
N GLU A 3 13.52 -23.68 9.20
CA GLU A 3 12.19 -23.22 8.75
C GLU A 3 11.48 -22.58 9.95
N ARG A 4 11.54 -21.25 10.03
CA ARG A 4 10.71 -20.48 10.95
C ARG A 4 9.31 -20.48 10.35
N ASN A 5 8.50 -21.48 10.71
CA ASN A 5 7.08 -21.58 10.38
C ASN A 5 6.26 -20.51 11.15
N GLY A 6 6.58 -19.25 10.97
CA GLY A 6 5.72 -18.14 11.36
C GLY A 6 4.68 -17.92 10.26
N GLN A 7 3.39 -18.07 10.58
CA GLN A 7 2.34 -17.60 9.68
C GLN A 7 2.38 -16.07 9.65
N TYR A 8 2.76 -15.49 8.53
CA TYR A 8 2.67 -14.05 8.31
C TYR A 8 1.21 -13.70 8.04
N GLN A 9 0.57 -13.02 9.00
CA GLN A 9 -0.71 -12.38 8.74
C GLN A 9 -0.49 -10.92 8.37
N TYR A 10 -1.45 -10.34 7.67
CA TYR A 10 -1.43 -8.93 7.37
C TYR A 10 -2.79 -8.32 7.64
N GLU A 11 -2.77 -7.09 8.12
CA GLU A 11 -3.96 -6.27 8.31
C GLU A 11 -4.04 -5.25 7.19
N VAL A 12 -5.25 -4.96 6.73
CA VAL A 12 -5.50 -3.93 5.72
C VAL A 12 -6.12 -2.73 6.40
N GLU A 13 -5.50 -1.58 6.21
CA GLU A 13 -5.94 -0.29 6.73
C GLU A 13 -6.31 0.64 5.56
N ASN A 14 -7.48 1.25 5.64
CA ASN A 14 -7.93 2.23 4.66
C ASN A 14 -7.33 3.59 5.03
N VAL A 15 -6.41 4.08 4.20
CA VAL A 15 -5.70 5.34 4.45
C VAL A 15 -5.82 6.27 3.25
N HIS A 16 -5.68 7.57 3.49
CA HIS A 16 -5.67 8.54 2.41
C HIS A 16 -4.36 8.42 1.60
N ILE A 17 -4.43 8.62 0.28
CA ILE A 17 -3.29 8.51 -0.65
C ILE A 17 -2.08 9.38 -0.25
N SER A 18 -2.32 10.52 0.40
CA SER A 18 -1.26 11.42 0.90
C SER A 18 -0.40 10.82 2.02
N THR A 19 -0.89 9.79 2.72
CA THR A 19 -0.18 9.15 3.84
C THR A 19 0.73 8.02 3.41
N ILE A 20 0.53 7.50 2.19
CA ILE A 20 1.36 6.45 1.61
C ILE A 20 2.79 6.98 1.45
N GLN A 21 3.79 6.14 1.72
CA GLN A 21 5.20 6.46 1.54
C GLN A 21 5.91 5.38 0.73
N VAL A 22 7.10 5.70 0.24
CA VAL A 22 7.97 4.73 -0.42
C VAL A 22 8.33 3.63 0.58
N GLY A 23 8.16 2.37 0.19
CA GLY A 23 8.36 1.19 1.03
C GLY A 23 7.08 0.63 1.65
N ASP A 24 5.96 1.36 1.60
CA ASP A 24 4.67 0.83 2.03
C ASP A 24 4.20 -0.27 1.06
N THR A 25 3.44 -1.24 1.59
CA THR A 25 2.74 -2.23 0.77
C THR A 25 1.27 -1.86 0.69
N ILE A 26 0.70 -1.91 -0.51
CA ILE A 26 -0.73 -1.71 -0.74
C ILE A 26 -1.35 -2.97 -1.32
N LEU A 27 -2.65 -3.13 -1.08
CA LEU A 27 -3.48 -4.11 -1.76
C LEU A 27 -4.14 -3.43 -2.96
N ASP A 28 -3.78 -3.86 -4.15
CA ASP A 28 -4.32 -3.31 -5.39
C ASP A 28 -5.78 -3.75 -5.64
N ALA A 29 -6.46 -3.09 -6.58
CA ALA A 29 -7.82 -3.46 -6.99
C ALA A 29 -7.92 -4.91 -7.49
N ASP A 30 -6.84 -5.42 -8.11
CA ASP A 30 -6.72 -6.81 -8.58
C ASP A 30 -6.49 -7.83 -7.44
N GLY A 31 -6.43 -7.38 -6.18
CA GLY A 31 -6.14 -8.23 -5.02
C GLY A 31 -4.65 -8.61 -4.87
N LEU A 32 -3.77 -8.01 -5.66
CA LEU A 32 -2.33 -8.23 -5.59
C LEU A 32 -1.67 -7.27 -4.60
N LEU A 33 -0.72 -7.79 -3.80
CA LEU A 33 0.12 -6.98 -2.93
C LEU A 33 1.24 -6.33 -3.74
N LYS A 34 1.32 -5.00 -3.68
CA LYS A 34 2.34 -4.22 -4.38
C LYS A 34 3.09 -3.34 -3.39
N THR A 35 4.42 -3.38 -3.44
CA THR A 35 5.26 -2.45 -2.68
C THR A 35 5.41 -1.16 -3.47
N VAL A 36 5.18 -0.03 -2.80
CA VAL A 36 5.27 1.30 -3.38
C VAL A 36 6.73 1.70 -3.50
N CYS A 37 7.21 1.83 -4.73
CA CYS A 37 8.52 2.41 -5.02
C CYS A 37 8.39 3.90 -5.33
N ARG A 38 9.52 4.61 -5.33
CA ARG A 38 9.57 6.05 -5.65
C ARG A 38 8.92 6.36 -7.01
N ASN A 39 9.16 5.54 -8.03
CA ASN A 39 8.59 5.73 -9.36
C ASN A 39 7.07 5.49 -9.43
N ASN A 40 6.47 4.88 -8.41
CA ASN A 40 5.04 4.65 -8.38
C ASN A 40 4.26 5.83 -7.80
N ILE A 41 4.94 6.76 -7.12
CA ILE A 41 4.33 8.00 -6.62
C ILE A 41 4.70 9.11 -7.59
N SER A 42 3.69 9.75 -8.16
CA SER A 42 3.85 10.99 -8.92
C SER A 42 2.99 12.09 -8.33
N ILE A 43 3.39 13.33 -8.58
CA ILE A 43 2.67 14.51 -8.13
C ILE A 43 2.54 15.42 -9.35
N ASP A 44 1.30 15.70 -9.72
CA ASP A 44 0.94 16.66 -10.74
C ASP A 44 0.33 17.92 -10.10
N ARG A 45 0.50 19.08 -10.73
CA ARG A 45 -0.01 20.35 -10.17
C ARG A 45 -1.53 20.46 -10.23
N PHE A 46 -2.17 19.80 -11.19
CA PHE A 46 -3.61 19.86 -11.38
C PHE A 46 -4.33 18.70 -10.69
N MET A 47 -3.81 17.47 -10.86
CA MET A 47 -4.42 16.27 -10.28
C MET A 47 -3.92 15.92 -8.88
N GLY A 48 -2.85 16.56 -8.42
CA GLY A 48 -2.26 16.26 -7.12
C GLY A 48 -1.50 14.93 -7.15
N ARG A 49 -1.62 14.17 -6.06
CA ARG A 49 -0.86 12.94 -5.86
C ARG A 49 -1.50 11.76 -6.61
N SER A 50 -0.69 10.99 -7.31
CA SER A 50 -1.08 9.71 -7.88
C SER A 50 -0.16 8.59 -7.44
N LEU A 51 -0.72 7.39 -7.40
CA LEU A 51 -0.10 6.16 -6.95
C LEU A 51 -0.38 5.09 -8.01
N PHE A 52 0.68 4.53 -8.59
CA PHE A 52 0.62 3.63 -9.75
C PHE A 52 -0.17 4.20 -10.95
N GLY A 53 -0.19 5.53 -11.10
CA GLY A 53 -0.93 6.22 -12.16
C GLY A 53 -2.40 6.53 -11.83
N ASP A 54 -2.92 6.06 -10.69
CA ASP A 54 -4.26 6.38 -10.21
C ASP A 54 -4.20 7.49 -9.14
N THR A 55 -5.14 8.43 -9.19
CA THR A 55 -5.30 9.49 -8.17
C THR A 55 -6.27 9.10 -7.06
N TYR A 56 -6.89 7.92 -7.14
CA TYR A 56 -7.91 7.43 -6.22
C TYR A 56 -9.07 8.45 -6.09
N CYS A 57 -9.57 8.92 -7.24
CA CYS A 57 -10.54 10.01 -7.34
C CYS A 57 -10.12 11.25 -6.54
N LEU A 58 -8.90 11.75 -6.80
CA LEU A 58 -8.30 12.89 -6.09
C LEU A 58 -8.23 12.68 -4.57
N GLY A 59 -8.02 11.44 -4.12
CA GLY A 59 -7.99 11.06 -2.71
C GLY A 59 -9.34 10.80 -2.05
N THR A 60 -10.46 10.87 -2.80
CA THR A 60 -11.79 10.54 -2.28
C THR A 60 -11.90 9.04 -1.94
N ILE A 61 -11.25 8.19 -2.73
CA ILE A 61 -11.22 6.74 -2.47
C ILE A 61 -10.01 6.44 -1.57
N PRO A 62 -10.20 5.70 -0.47
CA PRO A 62 -9.08 5.31 0.39
C PRO A 62 -8.21 4.24 -0.29
N VAL A 63 -6.91 4.32 -0.05
CA VAL A 63 -5.93 3.31 -0.42
C VAL A 63 -5.90 2.23 0.65
N LYS A 64 -5.88 0.96 0.24
CA LYS A 64 -5.75 -0.19 1.13
C LYS A 64 -4.27 -0.43 1.45
N LYS A 65 -3.77 0.14 2.55
CA LYS A 65 -2.40 -0.08 3.04
C LYS A 65 -2.34 -1.39 3.83
N VAL A 66 -1.25 -2.12 3.67
CA VAL A 66 -1.04 -3.44 4.27
C VAL A 66 0.01 -3.33 5.36
N ARG A 67 -0.31 -3.85 6.54
CA ARG A 67 0.60 -3.95 7.69
C ARG A 67 0.82 -5.42 8.03
N PHE A 68 2.05 -5.90 7.89
CA PHE A 68 2.41 -7.25 8.29
C PHE A 68 2.48 -7.36 9.81
N VAL A 69 1.78 -8.36 10.34
CA VAL A 69 1.76 -8.67 11.77
C VAL A 69 2.32 -10.07 11.99
N LEU A 70 3.36 -10.16 12.81
CA LEU A 70 3.88 -11.45 13.26
C LEU A 70 3.02 -11.90 14.44
N ARG A 71 2.16 -12.90 14.23
CA ARG A 71 1.56 -13.62 15.34
C ARG A 71 2.50 -14.74 15.76
N ALA A 72 3.14 -14.58 16.91
CA ALA A 72 3.78 -15.69 17.59
C ALA A 72 2.68 -16.62 18.13
N LYS A 73 2.88 -17.93 17.92
CA LYS A 73 2.00 -18.99 18.40
C LYS A 73 2.32 -19.35 19.85
#